data_AF-A0A926XMH9-F1
#
_entry.id   AF-A0A926XMH9-F1
#
_cell.length_a   1.000
_cell.length_b   1.000
_cell.length_c   1.000
_cell.angle_alpha   90.00
_cell.angle_beta   90.00
_cell.angle_gamma   90.00
#
_symmetry.space_group_name_H-M   'P 1'
#
loop_
_entity.id
_entity.type
_entity.pdbx_description
1 polymer ?
#
loop_
_entity_poly.entity_id
_entity_poly.type
_entity_poly.pdbx_seq_one_letter_code
_entity_poly.pdbx_strand_id
1 'polypeptide(L)'
;MTQFSQLSLFSTNSDLYETSHSQIVSERAGTFTDNMKLPVHRWFRYSAGFSAIWVENAIAELKPETILDPFAGSGTVCIAADRLGINSFGIEAHPFVYKLAQGKLAWETDIQEFLDAVAELKSMALKLKLDLPPNTSTLLRKCYLDKILIDLFKIKQSYFELAPLLSDPLQSLVFLTISAILRSSSHVGTAQWQYILPNKQKTRFLEPFEALEKQAQIMGQDLKFFQSIAPSSRAILIREDARSLKSIPDRAVDLVISSPPYANNYDYADATRLEMTFWGEVNTWGDLHEAARKFLIRSSSQHASKERLKLDDLINSSIVEPIRDEMIPVCQALEQVRGTKGGNKAYHTMIAAYFNDLGLVFQSLRRVTVPKGKICFVIGDSAPYGIYVPVEQWIGKLAIASGFKSWEFEQIRQRNIKWKNRKHNVPLQEGRLWIEG
;
A
#
# COMPACT_ATOMS: atom_id res chain seq x y z
N MET A 1 19.89 24.29 -60.50
CA MET A 1 18.77 23.80 -59.68
C MET A 1 19.10 22.39 -59.25
N THR A 2 19.50 22.23 -58.00
CA THR A 2 19.95 21.00 -57.37
C THR A 2 18.74 20.13 -57.00
N GLN A 3 18.61 18.96 -57.62
CA GLN A 3 17.65 17.92 -57.24
C GLN A 3 18.20 17.18 -56.02
N PHE A 4 17.54 17.32 -54.87
CA PHE A 4 17.79 16.49 -53.69
C PHE A 4 17.00 15.19 -53.81
N SER A 5 17.70 14.06 -53.86
CA SER A 5 17.13 12.73 -53.65
C SER A 5 16.88 12.53 -52.16
N GLN A 6 15.61 12.30 -51.80
CA GLN A 6 15.21 11.96 -50.45
C GLN A 6 15.53 10.48 -50.19
N LEU A 7 16.54 10.20 -49.37
CA LEU A 7 16.84 8.86 -48.87
C LEU A 7 15.74 8.42 -47.89
N SER A 8 15.12 7.26 -48.13
CA SER A 8 14.12 6.66 -47.25
C SER A 8 14.78 6.19 -45.94
N LEU A 9 14.51 6.89 -44.84
CA LEU A 9 15.14 6.67 -43.54
C LEU A 9 14.21 5.95 -42.55
N PHE A 10 13.50 4.92 -43.03
CA PHE A 10 12.73 4.01 -42.18
C PHE A 10 12.87 2.58 -42.69
N SER A 11 13.94 1.90 -42.29
CA SER A 11 13.89 0.44 -42.16
C SER A 11 13.05 0.11 -40.93
N THR A 12 12.07 -0.75 -41.15
CA THR A 12 11.10 -1.27 -40.17
C THR A 12 11.82 -1.98 -39.02
N ASN A 13 11.92 -1.33 -37.86
CA ASN A 13 12.32 -1.93 -36.59
C ASN A 13 11.07 -2.26 -35.75
N SER A 14 10.18 -3.11 -36.27
CA SER A 14 9.04 -3.65 -35.49
C SER A 14 9.53 -4.54 -34.34
N ASP A 15 10.58 -5.31 -34.59
CA ASP A 15 11.00 -6.38 -33.67
C ASP A 15 11.71 -5.83 -32.43
N LEU A 16 12.44 -4.71 -32.55
CA LEU A 16 13.06 -4.01 -31.41
C LEU A 16 12.04 -3.25 -30.54
N TYR A 17 10.91 -2.80 -31.10
CA TYR A 17 9.83 -2.19 -30.33
C TYR A 17 9.03 -3.23 -29.55
N GLU A 18 8.73 -4.40 -30.13
CA GLU A 18 8.04 -5.49 -29.41
C GLU A 18 8.92 -6.13 -28.32
N THR A 19 10.22 -6.25 -28.56
CA THR A 19 11.15 -6.82 -27.56
C THR A 19 11.38 -5.85 -26.39
N SER A 20 11.42 -4.54 -26.64
CA SER A 20 11.54 -3.53 -25.58
C SER A 20 10.21 -3.32 -24.83
N HIS A 21 9.06 -3.40 -25.50
CA HIS A 21 7.75 -3.38 -24.83
C HIS A 21 7.51 -4.62 -23.98
N SER A 22 7.83 -5.82 -24.47
CA SER A 22 7.71 -7.06 -23.67
C SER A 22 8.65 -7.07 -22.46
N GLN A 23 9.88 -6.55 -22.58
CA GLN A 23 10.78 -6.35 -21.43
C GLN A 23 10.27 -5.28 -20.44
N ILE A 24 9.70 -4.16 -20.91
CA ILE A 24 9.11 -3.13 -20.02
C ILE A 24 7.85 -3.66 -19.33
N VAL A 25 7.06 -4.49 -20.01
CA VAL A 25 5.89 -5.17 -19.44
C VAL A 25 6.31 -6.22 -18.41
N SER A 26 7.38 -6.99 -18.64
CA SER A 26 7.90 -7.93 -17.64
C SER A 26 8.59 -7.24 -16.45
N GLU A 27 9.27 -6.10 -16.65
CA GLU A 27 9.88 -5.31 -15.55
C GLU A 27 8.84 -4.60 -14.66
N ARG A 28 7.62 -4.38 -15.18
CA ARG A 28 6.47 -3.81 -14.45
C ARG A 28 5.53 -4.84 -13.84
N ALA A 29 5.59 -6.09 -14.31
CA ALA A 29 4.84 -7.22 -13.78
C ALA A 29 5.12 -7.35 -12.27
N GLY A 30 4.14 -6.98 -11.45
CA GLY A 30 4.22 -7.05 -9.98
C GLY A 30 4.05 -5.72 -9.25
N THR A 31 4.11 -4.56 -9.92
CA THR A 31 3.92 -3.25 -9.24
C THR A 31 2.50 -2.70 -9.33
N PHE A 32 2.06 -1.92 -8.34
CA PHE A 32 0.74 -1.28 -8.31
C PHE A 32 0.43 -0.35 -9.51
N THR A 33 1.43 0.08 -10.28
CA THR A 33 1.23 1.12 -11.31
C THR A 33 0.16 0.72 -12.34
N ASP A 34 0.12 -0.55 -12.72
CA ASP A 34 -0.87 -1.05 -13.69
C ASP A 34 -2.28 -1.17 -13.08
N ASN A 35 -2.39 -1.28 -11.75
CA ASN A 35 -3.68 -1.26 -11.06
C ASN A 35 -4.41 0.08 -11.24
N MET A 36 -3.70 1.17 -11.56
CA MET A 36 -4.34 2.46 -11.87
C MET A 36 -5.14 2.46 -13.18
N LYS A 37 -5.07 1.39 -13.97
CA LYS A 37 -5.90 1.17 -15.15
C LYS A 37 -7.10 0.27 -14.87
N LEU A 38 -7.13 -0.39 -13.72
CA LEU A 38 -8.13 -1.39 -13.38
C LEU A 38 -9.31 -0.75 -12.62
N PRO A 39 -10.55 -1.16 -12.91
CA PRO A 39 -11.74 -0.75 -12.15
C PRO A 39 -11.57 -1.04 -10.66
N VAL A 40 -12.17 -0.21 -9.81
CA VAL A 40 -12.06 -0.25 -8.33
C VAL A 40 -10.66 0.09 -7.80
N HIS A 41 -9.60 -0.52 -8.33
CA HIS A 41 -8.24 -0.27 -7.89
C HIS A 41 -7.80 1.18 -8.15
N ARG A 42 -8.20 1.77 -9.29
CA ARG A 42 -7.84 3.13 -9.71
C ARG A 42 -8.47 4.25 -8.88
N TRP A 43 -9.42 3.95 -7.99
CA TRP A 43 -10.10 4.96 -7.19
C TRP A 43 -9.17 5.70 -6.22
N PHE A 44 -8.13 5.02 -5.74
CA PHE A 44 -7.12 5.63 -4.88
C PHE A 44 -5.76 5.00 -5.14
N ARG A 45 -4.75 5.86 -5.32
CA ARG A 45 -3.37 5.42 -5.58
C ARG A 45 -2.68 4.96 -4.29
N TYR A 46 -2.53 3.65 -4.13
CA TYR A 46 -1.77 3.05 -3.03
C TYR A 46 -0.46 2.45 -3.54
N SER A 47 0.61 3.26 -3.56
CA SER A 47 1.88 2.91 -4.21
C SER A 47 2.61 1.69 -3.64
N ALA A 48 2.25 1.25 -2.44
CA ALA A 48 2.84 0.06 -1.81
C ALA A 48 2.15 -1.25 -2.17
N GLY A 49 1.10 -1.22 -3.00
CA GLY A 49 0.44 -2.45 -3.47
C GLY A 49 1.25 -3.20 -4.56
N PHE A 50 0.79 -4.40 -4.86
CA PHE A 50 1.28 -5.24 -5.95
C PHE A 50 0.19 -5.46 -7.01
N SER A 51 0.55 -6.12 -8.12
CA SER A 51 -0.33 -6.29 -9.28
C SER A 51 -1.57 -7.14 -8.97
N ALA A 52 -2.77 -6.61 -9.23
CA ALA A 52 -4.03 -7.35 -9.09
C ALA A 52 -4.15 -8.49 -10.11
N ILE A 53 -3.70 -8.26 -11.35
CA ILE A 53 -3.69 -9.27 -12.42
C ILE A 53 -2.82 -10.48 -12.00
N TRP A 54 -1.71 -10.22 -11.32
CA TRP A 54 -0.88 -11.32 -10.82
C TRP A 54 -1.63 -12.16 -9.78
N VAL A 55 -2.37 -11.53 -8.86
CA VAL A 55 -3.20 -12.25 -7.89
C VAL A 55 -4.24 -13.09 -8.62
N GLU A 56 -4.97 -12.52 -9.57
CA GLU A 56 -5.98 -13.25 -10.36
C GLU A 56 -5.37 -14.49 -11.04
N ASN A 57 -4.17 -14.37 -11.61
CA ASN A 57 -3.46 -15.49 -12.23
C ASN A 57 -3.08 -16.56 -11.20
N ALA A 58 -2.56 -16.16 -10.04
CA ALA A 58 -2.21 -17.09 -8.96
C ALA A 58 -3.44 -17.83 -8.43
N ILE A 59 -4.58 -17.15 -8.32
CA ILE A 59 -5.87 -17.75 -7.93
C ILE A 59 -6.33 -18.76 -8.98
N ALA A 60 -6.29 -18.39 -10.26
CA ALA A 60 -6.71 -19.25 -11.35
C ALA A 60 -5.86 -20.53 -11.47
N GLU A 61 -4.56 -20.41 -11.18
CA GLU A 61 -3.60 -21.53 -11.18
C GLU A 61 -3.79 -22.45 -9.97
N LEU A 62 -3.80 -21.87 -8.76
CA LEU A 62 -3.78 -22.64 -7.51
C LEU A 62 -5.17 -23.08 -7.04
N LYS A 63 -6.23 -22.41 -7.52
CA LYS A 63 -7.64 -22.67 -7.21
C LYS A 63 -7.92 -22.89 -5.71
N PRO A 64 -7.49 -21.95 -4.83
CA PRO A 64 -7.76 -22.05 -3.39
C PRO A 64 -9.25 -21.88 -3.09
N GLU A 65 -9.74 -22.44 -1.99
CA GLU A 65 -11.10 -22.15 -1.52
C GLU A 65 -11.13 -20.85 -0.71
N THR A 66 -10.09 -20.61 0.09
CA THR A 66 -9.94 -19.42 0.94
C THR A 66 -8.54 -18.83 0.87
N ILE A 67 -8.48 -17.51 0.65
CA ILE A 67 -7.24 -16.73 0.57
C ILE A 67 -7.12 -15.77 1.76
N LEU A 68 -5.90 -15.54 2.23
CA LEU A 68 -5.58 -14.50 3.22
C LEU A 68 -4.56 -13.50 2.66
N ASP A 69 -4.82 -12.21 2.86
CA ASP A 69 -3.82 -11.16 2.81
C ASP A 69 -3.63 -10.56 4.23
N PRO A 70 -2.53 -10.90 4.95
CA PRO A 70 -2.27 -10.35 6.28
C PRO A 70 -1.86 -8.88 6.26
N PHE A 71 -1.62 -8.29 5.09
CA PHE A 71 -1.23 -6.89 4.89
C PHE A 71 -2.07 -6.27 3.76
N ALA A 72 -3.40 -6.36 3.90
CA ALA A 72 -4.37 -6.12 2.84
C ALA A 72 -4.21 -4.77 2.13
N GLY A 73 -3.67 -3.75 2.81
CA GLY A 73 -3.46 -2.43 2.24
C GLY A 73 -4.80 -1.88 1.76
N SER A 74 -4.85 -1.42 0.51
CA SER A 74 -6.11 -0.97 -0.10
C SER A 74 -6.98 -2.11 -0.66
N GLY A 75 -6.82 -3.36 -0.21
CA GLY A 75 -7.70 -4.48 -0.53
C GLY A 75 -7.43 -5.20 -1.87
N THR A 76 -6.21 -5.13 -2.42
CA THR A 76 -5.93 -5.68 -3.76
C THR A 76 -6.29 -7.18 -3.88
N VAL A 77 -5.88 -8.00 -2.90
CA VAL A 77 -6.16 -9.45 -2.92
C VAL A 77 -7.64 -9.74 -2.77
N CYS A 78 -8.31 -9.05 -1.86
CA CYS A 78 -9.75 -9.23 -1.64
C CYS A 78 -10.57 -8.89 -2.90
N ILE A 79 -10.25 -7.78 -3.57
CA ILE A 79 -10.93 -7.38 -4.81
C ILE A 79 -10.66 -8.40 -5.93
N ALA A 80 -9.43 -8.88 -6.06
CA ALA A 80 -9.10 -9.93 -7.04
C ALA A 80 -9.80 -11.26 -6.75
N ALA A 81 -9.95 -11.62 -5.47
CA ALA A 81 -10.68 -12.81 -5.04
C ALA A 81 -12.18 -12.70 -5.33
N ASP A 82 -12.81 -11.55 -5.04
CA ASP A 82 -14.22 -11.28 -5.35
C ASP A 82 -14.50 -11.44 -6.86
N ARG A 83 -13.62 -10.91 -7.71
CA ARG A 83 -13.72 -11.05 -9.18
C ARG A 83 -13.71 -12.51 -9.65
N LEU A 84 -13.11 -13.41 -8.88
CA LEU A 84 -13.04 -14.84 -9.18
C LEU A 84 -13.97 -15.69 -8.29
N GLY A 85 -14.80 -15.06 -7.45
CA GLY A 85 -15.73 -15.74 -6.55
C GLY A 85 -15.05 -16.53 -5.43
N ILE A 86 -13.83 -16.16 -5.02
CA ILE A 86 -13.06 -16.85 -3.98
C ILE A 86 -13.26 -16.18 -2.61
N ASN A 87 -13.36 -16.97 -1.54
CA ASN A 87 -13.44 -16.43 -0.19
C ASN A 87 -12.11 -15.77 0.18
N SER A 88 -12.15 -14.59 0.79
CA SER A 88 -10.92 -13.93 1.20
C SER A 88 -11.02 -13.26 2.56
N PHE A 89 -9.91 -13.34 3.31
CA PHE A 89 -9.67 -12.55 4.49
C PHE A 89 -8.62 -11.48 4.19
N GLY A 90 -8.87 -10.25 4.60
CA GLY A 90 -7.91 -9.16 4.54
C GLY A 90 -7.67 -8.56 5.91
N ILE A 91 -6.42 -8.49 6.36
CA ILE A 91 -6.04 -7.85 7.61
C ILE A 91 -5.33 -6.53 7.31
N GLU A 92 -5.82 -5.43 7.88
CA GLU A 92 -5.18 -4.13 7.74
C GLU A 92 -5.15 -3.38 9.08
N ALA A 93 -3.93 -3.08 9.54
CA ALA A 93 -3.71 -2.45 10.85
C ALA A 93 -3.84 -0.92 10.79
N HIS A 94 -3.56 -0.30 9.65
CA HIS A 94 -3.60 1.14 9.46
C HIS A 94 -5.05 1.62 9.35
N PRO A 95 -5.58 2.43 10.31
CA PRO A 95 -7.01 2.75 10.35
C PRO A 95 -7.55 3.48 9.10
N PHE A 96 -6.80 4.45 8.59
CA PHE A 96 -7.17 5.14 7.36
C PHE A 96 -7.15 4.22 6.12
N VAL A 97 -6.10 3.40 5.96
CA VAL A 97 -5.99 2.48 4.81
C VAL A 97 -7.06 1.40 4.85
N TYR A 98 -7.42 0.91 6.05
CA TYR A 98 -8.56 0.02 6.26
C TYR A 98 -9.86 0.64 5.73
N LYS A 99 -10.16 1.91 6.04
CA LYS A 99 -11.34 2.61 5.49
C LYS A 99 -11.31 2.72 3.96
N LEU A 100 -10.13 2.92 3.36
CA LEU A 100 -9.99 2.92 1.90
C LEU A 100 -10.33 1.55 1.30
N ALA A 101 -9.86 0.47 1.93
CA ALA A 101 -10.18 -0.88 1.51
C ALA A 101 -11.68 -1.20 1.68
N GLN A 102 -12.30 -0.77 2.78
CA GLN A 102 -13.77 -0.89 2.97
C GLN A 102 -14.53 -0.20 1.85
N GLY A 103 -14.16 1.05 1.50
CA GLY A 103 -14.79 1.75 0.38
C GLY A 103 -14.62 1.05 -0.97
N LYS A 104 -13.48 0.39 -1.20
CA LYS A 104 -13.27 -0.41 -2.42
C LYS A 104 -14.07 -1.73 -2.42
N LEU A 105 -14.25 -2.35 -1.25
CA LEU A 105 -15.02 -3.59 -1.10
C LEU A 105 -16.53 -3.36 -1.05
N ALA A 106 -16.99 -2.12 -0.86
CA ALA A 106 -18.39 -1.72 -0.98
C ALA A 106 -18.87 -1.67 -2.45
N TRP A 107 -18.26 -2.43 -3.36
CA TRP A 107 -18.54 -2.37 -4.80
C TRP A 107 -19.93 -2.91 -5.18
N GLU A 108 -20.57 -3.68 -4.30
CA GLU A 108 -21.95 -4.18 -4.49
C GLU A 108 -23.01 -3.10 -4.27
N THR A 109 -22.63 -1.92 -3.76
CA THR A 109 -23.57 -0.83 -3.49
C THR A 109 -24.31 -0.40 -4.76
N ASP A 110 -25.60 -0.07 -4.61
CA ASP A 110 -26.39 0.44 -5.72
C ASP A 110 -25.77 1.73 -6.29
N ILE A 111 -25.63 1.76 -7.61
CA ILE A 111 -24.90 2.82 -8.32
C ILE A 111 -25.69 4.14 -8.22
N GLN A 112 -27.01 4.09 -8.31
CA GLN A 112 -27.84 5.29 -8.29
C GLN A 112 -27.89 5.86 -6.87
N GLU A 113 -28.03 5.03 -5.85
CA GLU A 113 -27.95 5.46 -4.45
C GLU A 113 -26.60 6.13 -4.15
N PHE A 114 -25.49 5.58 -4.65
CA PHE A 114 -24.16 6.18 -4.48
C PHE A 114 -24.06 7.55 -5.17
N LEU A 115 -24.51 7.66 -6.42
CA LEU A 115 -24.46 8.91 -7.18
C LEU A 115 -25.36 9.99 -6.55
N ASP A 116 -26.54 9.60 -6.07
CA ASP A 116 -27.48 10.49 -5.38
C ASP A 116 -26.91 10.99 -4.06
N ALA A 117 -26.27 10.11 -3.27
CA ALA A 117 -25.59 10.50 -2.03
C ALA A 117 -24.47 11.52 -2.28
N VAL A 118 -23.69 11.36 -3.34
CA VAL A 118 -22.65 12.35 -3.71
C VAL A 118 -23.28 13.67 -4.20
N ALA A 119 -24.39 13.61 -4.95
CA ALA A 119 -25.10 14.80 -5.40
C ALA A 119 -25.71 15.59 -4.23
N GLU A 120 -26.31 14.89 -3.26
CA GLU A 120 -26.83 15.47 -2.04
C GLU A 120 -25.72 16.11 -1.20
N LEU A 121 -24.61 15.38 -0.98
CA LEU A 121 -23.41 15.90 -0.33
C LEU A 121 -22.94 17.21 -0.97
N LYS A 122 -22.84 17.24 -2.30
CA LYS A 122 -22.45 18.45 -3.05
C LYS A 122 -23.46 19.57 -2.83
N SER A 123 -24.76 19.28 -2.88
CA SER A 123 -25.81 20.28 -2.66
C SER A 123 -25.76 20.88 -1.26
N MET A 124 -25.50 20.07 -0.22
CA MET A 124 -25.33 20.54 1.15
C MET A 124 -24.11 21.45 1.25
N ALA A 125 -22.98 21.01 0.71
CA ALA A 125 -21.71 21.73 0.77
C ALA A 125 -21.76 23.09 0.07
N LEU A 126 -22.45 23.20 -1.07
CA LEU A 126 -22.61 24.48 -1.77
C LEU A 126 -23.45 25.51 -1.00
N LYS A 127 -24.35 25.06 -0.11
CA LYS A 127 -25.17 25.94 0.75
C LYS A 127 -24.41 26.41 1.99
N LEU A 128 -23.34 25.71 2.38
CA LEU A 128 -22.55 26.07 3.55
C LEU A 128 -21.79 27.38 3.35
N LYS A 129 -21.85 28.23 4.36
CA LYS A 129 -20.97 29.38 4.54
C LYS A 129 -19.97 29.02 5.63
N LEU A 130 -18.69 28.95 5.26
CA LEU A 130 -17.64 28.51 6.15
C LEU A 130 -16.42 29.41 5.95
N ASP A 131 -15.88 29.90 7.06
CA ASP A 131 -14.60 30.58 7.11
C ASP A 131 -13.49 29.57 7.44
N LEU A 132 -12.28 29.84 6.95
CA LEU A 132 -11.16 28.95 7.22
C LEU A 132 -10.79 29.01 8.72
N PRO A 133 -10.83 27.89 9.47
CA PRO A 133 -10.52 27.90 10.89
C PRO A 133 -9.12 28.45 11.18
N PRO A 134 -8.93 29.28 12.23
CA PRO A 134 -7.64 29.86 12.55
C PRO A 134 -6.57 28.78 12.85
N ASN A 135 -6.98 27.69 13.50
CA ASN A 135 -6.15 26.54 13.85
C ASN A 135 -5.98 25.50 12.72
N THR A 136 -6.29 25.85 11.47
CA THR A 136 -6.08 24.95 10.32
C THR A 136 -4.62 24.51 10.21
N SER A 137 -4.41 23.19 10.06
CA SER A 137 -3.08 22.58 9.98
C SER A 137 -2.16 23.24 8.95
N THR A 138 -0.91 23.47 9.35
CA THR A 138 0.17 23.97 8.48
C THR A 138 0.38 23.10 7.24
N LEU A 139 0.14 21.78 7.33
CA LEU A 139 0.24 20.90 6.16
C LEU A 139 -0.82 21.25 5.12
N LEU A 140 -2.08 21.43 5.55
CA LEU A 140 -3.20 21.74 4.65
C LEU A 140 -3.01 23.11 4.01
N ARG A 141 -2.63 24.13 4.81
CA ARG A 141 -2.32 25.48 4.29
C ARG A 141 -1.18 25.49 3.28
N LYS A 142 -0.22 24.57 3.40
CA LYS A 142 0.84 24.40 2.40
C LYS A 142 0.34 23.72 1.12
N CYS A 143 -0.66 22.85 1.21
CA CYS A 143 -1.14 22.04 0.08
C CYS A 143 -2.26 22.71 -0.73
N TYR A 144 -3.01 23.64 -0.14
CA TYR A 144 -4.20 24.21 -0.74
C TYR A 144 -4.21 25.73 -0.62
N LEU A 145 -4.79 26.39 -1.61
CA LEU A 145 -5.20 27.78 -1.49
C LEU A 145 -6.40 27.86 -0.54
N ASP A 146 -6.57 28.98 0.16
CA ASP A 146 -7.64 29.14 1.17
C ASP A 146 -9.03 28.84 0.61
N LYS A 147 -9.36 29.33 -0.60
CA LYS A 147 -10.62 29.02 -1.29
C LYS A 147 -10.84 27.52 -1.48
N ILE A 148 -9.81 26.81 -1.96
CA ILE A 148 -9.86 25.37 -2.21
C ILE A 148 -10.04 24.61 -0.90
N LEU A 149 -9.35 25.05 0.15
CA LEU A 149 -9.42 24.41 1.45
C LEU A 149 -10.79 24.62 2.12
N ILE A 150 -11.37 25.82 1.97
CA ILE A 150 -12.74 26.10 2.41
C ILE A 150 -13.74 25.17 1.71
N ASP A 151 -13.65 25.01 0.39
CA ASP A 151 -14.55 24.12 -0.35
C ASP A 151 -14.37 22.64 0.07
N LEU A 152 -13.14 22.19 0.29
CA LEU A 152 -12.87 20.86 0.84
C LEU A 152 -13.44 20.70 2.27
N PHE A 153 -13.40 21.73 3.10
CA PHE A 153 -14.01 21.70 4.44
C PHE A 153 -15.53 21.72 4.41
N LYS A 154 -16.16 22.41 3.45
CA LYS A 154 -17.61 22.32 3.23
C LYS A 154 -18.01 20.89 2.84
N ILE A 155 -17.25 20.25 1.94
CA ILE A 155 -17.46 18.84 1.57
C ILE A 155 -17.31 17.94 2.81
N LYS A 156 -16.23 18.12 3.60
CA LYS A 156 -15.99 17.35 4.82
C LYS A 156 -17.12 17.50 5.85
N GLN A 157 -17.57 18.72 6.11
CA GLN A 157 -18.65 18.98 7.05
C GLN A 157 -19.96 18.34 6.58
N SER A 158 -20.29 18.51 5.30
CA SER A 158 -21.49 17.92 4.71
C SER A 158 -21.46 16.39 4.79
N TYR A 159 -20.28 15.78 4.66
CA TYR A 159 -20.13 14.33 4.84
C TYR A 159 -20.45 13.90 6.27
N PHE A 160 -20.01 14.65 7.30
CA PHE A 160 -20.34 14.30 8.68
C PHE A 160 -21.82 14.48 9.02
N GLU A 161 -22.51 15.39 8.34
CA GLU A 161 -23.96 15.56 8.49
C GLU A 161 -24.74 14.46 7.75
N LEU A 162 -24.30 14.08 6.54
CA LEU A 162 -24.99 13.10 5.70
C LEU A 162 -24.70 11.65 6.09
N ALA A 163 -23.44 11.32 6.43
CA ALA A 163 -23.01 9.93 6.63
C ALA A 163 -23.85 9.14 7.64
N PRO A 164 -24.28 9.68 8.81
CA PRO A 164 -25.14 8.96 9.74
C PRO A 164 -26.51 8.54 9.19
N LEU A 165 -26.93 9.12 8.06
CA LEU A 165 -28.20 8.80 7.37
C LEU A 165 -28.03 7.76 6.26
N LEU A 166 -26.78 7.42 5.91
CA LEU A 166 -26.44 6.48 4.83
C LEU A 166 -26.16 5.08 5.40
N SER A 167 -26.31 4.06 4.56
CA SER A 167 -25.82 2.71 4.89
C SER A 167 -24.29 2.67 4.98
N ASP A 168 -23.74 1.73 5.76
CA ASP A 168 -22.27 1.61 5.92
C ASP A 168 -21.48 1.50 4.59
N PRO A 169 -21.96 0.75 3.57
CA PRO A 169 -21.30 0.73 2.25
C PRO A 169 -21.30 2.09 1.56
N LEU A 170 -22.42 2.82 1.60
CA LEU A 170 -22.52 4.18 1.03
C LEU A 170 -21.60 5.16 1.76
N GLN A 171 -21.57 5.14 3.09
CA GLN A 171 -20.64 5.95 3.87
C GLN A 171 -19.19 5.69 3.44
N SER A 172 -18.81 4.43 3.30
CA SER A 172 -17.46 4.01 2.91
C SER A 172 -17.09 4.46 1.50
N LEU A 173 -18.02 4.36 0.54
CA LEU A 173 -17.82 4.84 -0.83
C LEU A 173 -17.65 6.36 -0.88
N VAL A 174 -18.56 7.12 -0.24
CA VAL A 174 -18.49 8.58 -0.23
C VAL A 174 -17.22 9.07 0.46
N PHE A 175 -16.82 8.46 1.59
CA PHE A 175 -15.55 8.73 2.25
C PHE A 175 -14.35 8.53 1.32
N LEU A 176 -14.35 7.42 0.56
CA LEU A 176 -13.31 7.12 -0.41
C LEU A 176 -13.29 8.12 -1.57
N THR A 177 -14.45 8.52 -2.10
CA THR A 177 -14.57 9.55 -3.14
C THR A 177 -13.94 10.87 -2.68
N ILE A 178 -14.25 11.33 -1.47
CA ILE A 178 -13.69 12.55 -0.91
C ILE A 178 -12.17 12.40 -0.70
N SER A 179 -11.72 11.27 -0.16
CA SER A 179 -10.29 11.02 0.07
C SER A 179 -9.49 11.01 -1.23
N ALA A 180 -10.06 10.47 -2.31
CA ALA A 180 -9.41 10.36 -3.61
C ALA A 180 -9.15 11.72 -4.29
N ILE A 181 -9.97 12.75 -4.01
CA ILE A 181 -9.83 14.05 -4.67
C ILE A 181 -8.79 14.98 -4.02
N LEU A 182 -8.37 14.69 -2.78
CA LEU A 182 -7.48 15.56 -2.00
C LEU A 182 -6.18 15.87 -2.75
N ARG A 183 -5.55 14.85 -3.34
CA ARG A 183 -4.30 15.05 -4.08
C ARG A 183 -4.49 15.75 -5.42
N SER A 184 -5.60 15.52 -6.13
CA SER A 184 -5.88 16.22 -7.39
C SER A 184 -6.23 17.69 -7.19
N SER A 185 -6.79 18.04 -6.03
CA SER A 185 -7.12 19.43 -5.67
C SER A 185 -5.97 20.18 -4.99
N SER A 186 -4.87 19.49 -4.65
CA SER A 186 -3.66 20.10 -4.10
C SER A 186 -2.78 20.71 -5.19
N HIS A 187 -2.38 21.97 -5.01
CA HIS A 187 -1.41 22.65 -5.88
C HIS A 187 0.02 22.16 -5.64
N VAL A 188 0.26 21.37 -4.59
CA VAL A 188 1.57 20.81 -4.26
C VAL A 188 1.75 19.43 -4.90
N GLY A 189 2.97 19.20 -5.39
CA GLY A 189 3.42 17.96 -5.99
C GLY A 189 3.48 16.82 -4.99
N THR A 190 3.38 15.60 -5.52
CA THR A 190 3.43 14.38 -4.73
C THR A 190 4.45 13.45 -5.36
N ALA A 191 5.32 12.86 -4.55
CA ALA A 191 6.27 11.85 -5.00
C ALA A 191 5.56 10.58 -5.46
N GLN A 192 6.24 9.71 -6.21
CA GLN A 192 5.69 8.41 -6.60
C GLN A 192 5.19 7.60 -5.39
N TRP A 193 5.89 7.68 -4.27
CA TRP A 193 5.59 7.03 -2.99
C TRP A 193 4.59 7.81 -2.10
N GLN A 194 3.86 8.76 -2.67
CA GLN A 194 2.82 9.55 -2.01
C GLN A 194 3.29 10.54 -0.93
N TYR A 195 4.60 10.73 -0.74
CA TYR A 195 5.08 11.86 0.07
C TYR A 195 4.78 13.21 -0.58
N ILE A 196 4.28 14.16 0.22
CA ILE A 196 4.08 15.54 -0.21
C ILE A 196 5.43 16.20 -0.48
N LEU A 197 5.52 16.94 -1.59
CA LEU A 197 6.72 17.66 -2.01
C LEU A 197 6.46 19.17 -2.00
N PRO A 198 6.51 19.85 -0.83
CA PRO A 198 6.12 21.27 -0.69
C PRO A 198 6.82 22.22 -1.68
N ASN A 199 8.04 21.89 -2.08
CA ASN A 199 8.86 22.72 -2.97
C ASN A 199 8.60 22.47 -4.47
N LYS A 200 7.66 21.57 -4.81
CA LYS A 200 7.25 21.31 -6.20
C LYS A 200 5.78 21.66 -6.34
N GLN A 201 5.46 22.64 -7.17
CA GLN A 201 4.07 23.00 -7.46
C GLN A 201 3.59 22.33 -8.75
N LYS A 202 2.30 22.01 -8.80
CA LYS A 202 1.62 21.53 -10.01
C LYS A 202 1.18 22.72 -10.84
N THR A 203 1.27 22.59 -12.16
CA THR A 203 0.77 23.59 -13.10
C THR A 203 -0.75 23.63 -13.16
N ARG A 204 -1.42 22.51 -12.85
CA ARG A 204 -2.88 22.38 -12.82
C ARG A 204 -3.30 21.52 -11.63
N PHE A 205 -4.39 21.91 -11.00
CA PHE A 205 -5.12 21.15 -9.98
C PHE A 205 -6.62 21.39 -10.18
N LEU A 206 -7.46 20.48 -9.69
CA LEU A 206 -8.92 20.54 -9.90
C LEU A 206 -9.62 21.27 -8.75
N GLU A 207 -10.64 22.05 -9.07
CA GLU A 207 -11.54 22.61 -8.04
C GLU A 207 -12.26 21.45 -7.31
N PRO A 208 -12.45 21.51 -5.97
CA PRO A 208 -12.93 20.36 -5.19
C PRO A 208 -14.25 19.76 -5.66
N PHE A 209 -15.25 20.59 -5.99
CA PHE A 209 -16.55 20.11 -6.46
C PHE A 209 -16.49 19.46 -7.84
N GLU A 210 -15.65 19.98 -8.74
CA GLU A 210 -15.40 19.38 -10.05
C GLU A 210 -14.67 18.03 -9.89
N ALA A 211 -13.68 17.98 -9.00
CA ALA A 211 -12.96 16.74 -8.70
C ALA A 211 -13.90 15.68 -8.10
N LEU A 212 -14.80 16.08 -7.19
CA LEU A 212 -15.79 15.20 -6.56
C LEU A 212 -16.71 14.56 -7.60
N GLU A 213 -17.29 15.36 -8.51
CA GLU A 213 -18.17 14.84 -9.56
C GLU A 213 -17.45 13.91 -10.52
N LYS A 214 -16.26 14.30 -11.00
CA LYS A 214 -15.46 13.44 -11.88
C LYS A 214 -15.11 12.12 -11.21
N GLN A 215 -14.71 12.16 -9.94
CA GLN A 215 -14.37 10.96 -9.20
C GLN A 215 -15.59 10.04 -8.99
N ALA A 216 -16.74 10.61 -8.64
CA ALA A 216 -17.97 9.85 -8.49
C ALA A 216 -18.43 9.20 -9.80
N GLN A 217 -18.30 9.89 -10.93
CA GLN A 217 -18.58 9.33 -12.26
C GLN A 217 -17.64 8.17 -12.61
N ILE A 218 -16.33 8.31 -12.33
CA ILE A 218 -15.35 7.23 -12.52
C ILE A 218 -15.71 6.02 -11.66
N MET A 219 -16.05 6.26 -10.39
CA MET A 219 -16.45 5.20 -9.46
C MET A 219 -17.75 4.52 -9.90
N GLY A 220 -18.78 5.27 -10.31
CA GLY A 220 -20.04 4.72 -10.81
C GLY A 220 -19.87 3.87 -12.08
N GLN A 221 -18.99 4.28 -13.01
CA GLN A 221 -18.66 3.46 -14.19
C GLN A 221 -17.93 2.17 -13.81
N ASP A 222 -17.02 2.24 -12.85
CA ASP A 222 -16.28 1.07 -12.37
C ASP A 222 -17.16 0.11 -11.58
N LEU A 223 -18.08 0.62 -10.74
CA LEU A 223 -19.10 -0.17 -10.04
C LEU A 223 -19.93 -0.96 -11.06
N LYS A 224 -20.47 -0.28 -12.08
CA LYS A 224 -21.24 -0.91 -13.16
C LYS A 224 -20.47 -2.01 -13.86
N PHE A 225 -19.19 -1.76 -14.17
CA PHE A 225 -18.35 -2.77 -14.80
C PHE A 225 -18.09 -3.95 -13.86
N PHE A 226 -17.67 -3.69 -12.62
CA PHE A 226 -17.28 -4.72 -11.67
C PHE A 226 -18.46 -5.61 -11.28
N GLN A 227 -19.64 -5.04 -11.06
CA GLN A 227 -20.89 -5.77 -10.81
C GLN A 227 -21.32 -6.66 -12.00
N SER A 228 -20.87 -6.37 -13.23
CA SER A 228 -21.16 -7.21 -14.40
C SER A 228 -20.25 -8.43 -14.55
N ILE A 229 -19.13 -8.47 -13.81
CA ILE A 229 -18.10 -9.51 -13.94
C ILE A 229 -17.82 -10.27 -12.64
N ALA A 230 -18.16 -9.70 -11.49
CA ALA A 230 -17.97 -10.30 -10.17
C ALA A 230 -19.33 -10.77 -9.63
N PRO A 231 -19.43 -11.99 -9.09
CA PRO A 231 -20.72 -12.58 -8.69
C PRO A 231 -21.30 -11.92 -7.43
N SER A 232 -20.49 -11.82 -6.37
CA SER A 232 -20.83 -11.19 -5.09
C SER A 232 -19.55 -10.97 -4.30
N SER A 233 -19.55 -10.06 -3.32
CA SER A 233 -18.42 -9.94 -2.41
C SER A 233 -18.40 -11.09 -1.42
N ARG A 234 -17.24 -11.73 -1.27
CA ARG A 234 -16.97 -12.77 -0.26
C ARG A 234 -15.82 -12.37 0.65
N ALA A 235 -15.34 -11.14 0.51
CA ALA A 235 -14.24 -10.60 1.27
C ALA A 235 -14.66 -10.24 2.71
N ILE A 236 -13.89 -10.70 3.68
CA ILE A 236 -13.99 -10.30 5.09
C ILE A 236 -12.75 -9.48 5.43
N LEU A 237 -12.94 -8.16 5.55
CA LEU A 237 -11.86 -7.22 5.88
C LEU A 237 -11.89 -6.88 7.38
N ILE A 238 -10.78 -7.12 8.08
CA ILE A 238 -10.67 -6.99 9.53
C ILE A 238 -9.57 -5.99 9.87
N ARG A 239 -9.91 -5.02 10.75
CA ARG A 239 -8.93 -4.05 11.26
C ARG A 239 -8.19 -4.64 12.46
N GLU A 240 -7.10 -5.35 12.19
CA GLU A 240 -6.26 -6.00 13.20
C GLU A 240 -4.78 -5.92 12.85
N ASP A 241 -3.94 -6.28 13.81
CA ASP A 241 -2.52 -6.52 13.66
C ASP A 241 -2.25 -7.95 13.15
N ALA A 242 -1.48 -8.06 12.07
CA ALA A 242 -1.09 -9.33 11.47
C ALA A 242 -0.27 -10.24 12.40
N ARG A 243 0.32 -9.69 13.47
CA ARG A 243 1.10 -10.47 14.44
C ARG A 243 0.24 -11.45 15.26
N SER A 244 -1.08 -11.23 15.37
CA SER A 244 -1.99 -12.14 16.10
C SER A 244 -2.94 -12.94 15.21
N LEU A 245 -3.48 -12.33 14.13
CA LEU A 245 -4.54 -12.90 13.29
C LEU A 245 -5.68 -13.55 14.10
N LYS A 246 -6.01 -13.00 15.28
CA LYS A 246 -6.84 -13.67 16.29
C LYS A 246 -8.28 -13.86 15.81
N SER A 247 -8.72 -13.04 14.87
CA SER A 247 -10.05 -13.10 14.27
C SER A 247 -10.14 -14.14 13.14
N ILE A 248 -9.02 -14.74 12.72
CA ILE A 248 -8.99 -15.77 11.69
C ILE A 248 -8.99 -17.16 12.36
N PRO A 249 -9.92 -18.05 11.98
CA PRO A 249 -9.98 -19.39 12.55
C PRO A 249 -8.74 -20.22 12.21
N ASP A 250 -8.44 -21.19 13.08
CA ASP A 250 -7.35 -22.14 12.87
C ASP A 250 -7.61 -22.97 11.61
N ARG A 251 -6.57 -23.17 10.79
CA ARG A 251 -6.61 -23.99 9.58
C ARG A 251 -7.78 -23.66 8.64
N ALA A 252 -8.07 -22.38 8.46
CA ALA A 252 -9.13 -21.89 7.58
C ALA A 252 -8.62 -21.36 6.23
N VAL A 253 -7.31 -21.28 6.02
CA VAL A 253 -6.70 -20.64 4.85
C VAL A 253 -5.89 -21.65 4.03
N ASP A 254 -6.17 -21.72 2.72
CA ASP A 254 -5.44 -22.55 1.77
C ASP A 254 -4.25 -21.83 1.15
N LEU A 255 -4.42 -20.53 0.90
CA LEU A 255 -3.44 -19.71 0.21
C LEU A 255 -3.28 -18.35 0.90
N VAL A 256 -2.05 -17.96 1.19
CA VAL A 256 -1.73 -16.62 1.63
C VAL A 256 -1.01 -15.91 0.48
N ILE A 257 -1.56 -14.78 0.02
CA ILE A 257 -0.89 -13.93 -0.97
C ILE A 257 -0.73 -12.55 -0.37
N SER A 258 0.48 -12.01 -0.36
CA SER A 258 0.73 -10.69 0.20
C SER A 258 2.04 -10.05 -0.25
N SER A 259 2.27 -8.82 0.20
CA SER A 259 3.55 -8.16 0.17
C SER A 259 3.76 -7.49 1.53
N PRO A 260 4.63 -8.04 2.40
CA PRO A 260 4.87 -7.45 3.72
C PRO A 260 5.44 -6.04 3.60
N PRO A 261 5.26 -5.16 4.60
CA PRO A 261 5.87 -3.84 4.60
C PRO A 261 7.40 -3.90 4.48
N TYR A 262 7.99 -3.55 3.33
CA TYR A 262 9.43 -3.75 3.11
C TYR A 262 10.28 -2.97 4.12
N ALA A 263 11.37 -3.59 4.60
CA ALA A 263 12.37 -2.98 5.47
C ALA A 263 13.26 -1.92 4.76
N ASN A 264 12.64 -1.01 4.01
CA ASN A 264 13.28 -0.02 3.16
C ASN A 264 13.13 1.42 3.68
N ASN A 265 12.63 1.58 4.91
CA ASN A 265 12.34 2.87 5.54
C ASN A 265 11.23 3.68 4.84
N TYR A 266 10.27 3.01 4.20
CA TYR A 266 9.02 3.61 3.78
C TYR A 266 8.08 3.75 4.99
N ASP A 267 7.62 4.98 5.25
CA ASP A 267 6.68 5.30 6.30
C ASP A 267 5.25 5.34 5.75
N TYR A 268 4.55 4.22 5.90
CA TYR A 268 3.17 4.04 5.44
C TYR A 268 2.21 5.06 6.06
N ALA A 269 2.45 5.50 7.29
CA ALA A 269 1.64 6.51 7.97
C ALA A 269 1.91 7.93 7.43
N ASP A 270 3.16 8.28 7.14
CA ASP A 270 3.48 9.59 6.55
C ASP A 270 3.01 9.69 5.09
N ALA A 271 2.97 8.57 4.36
CA ALA A 271 2.46 8.53 3.01
C ALA A 271 0.97 8.93 2.89
N THR A 272 0.17 8.66 3.93
CA THR A 272 -1.27 8.99 4.02
C THR A 272 -1.54 10.20 4.92
N ARG A 273 -0.49 10.90 5.39
CA ARG A 273 -0.63 12.01 6.35
C ARG A 273 -1.48 13.16 5.83
N LEU A 274 -1.45 13.45 4.52
CA LEU A 274 -2.29 14.52 3.96
C LEU A 274 -3.77 14.22 4.20
N GLU A 275 -4.18 13.00 3.87
CA GLU A 275 -5.56 12.54 4.03
C GLU A 275 -5.95 12.45 5.51
N MET A 276 -5.10 11.85 6.35
CA MET A 276 -5.34 11.76 7.79
C MET A 276 -5.46 13.14 8.43
N THR A 277 -4.64 14.11 8.00
CA THR A 277 -4.76 15.51 8.47
C THR A 277 -6.03 16.17 7.98
N PHE A 278 -6.42 15.94 6.73
CA PHE A 278 -7.70 16.45 6.22
C PHE A 278 -8.87 15.92 7.04
N TRP A 279 -8.90 14.63 7.36
CA TRP A 279 -9.96 14.02 8.16
C TRP A 279 -9.91 14.40 9.66
N GLY A 280 -8.82 15.01 10.12
CA GLY A 280 -8.64 15.40 11.52
C GLY A 280 -8.16 14.25 12.41
N GLU A 281 -7.65 13.17 11.82
CA GLU A 281 -7.06 12.03 12.54
C GLU A 281 -5.67 12.39 13.08
N VAL A 282 -4.95 13.31 12.43
CA VAL A 282 -3.64 13.81 12.86
C VAL A 282 -3.46 15.30 12.55
N ASN A 283 -2.96 16.08 13.50
CA ASN A 283 -2.67 17.51 13.30
C ASN A 283 -1.19 17.74 12.96
N THR A 284 -0.32 16.95 13.57
CA THR A 284 1.14 17.04 13.43
C THR A 284 1.74 15.71 12.97
N TRP A 285 3.00 15.76 12.52
CA TRP A 285 3.76 14.54 12.19
C TRP A 285 3.98 13.64 13.42
N GLY A 286 3.98 14.21 14.63
CA GLY A 286 4.14 13.45 15.88
C GLY A 286 2.95 12.55 16.19
N ASP A 287 1.76 12.95 15.77
CA ASP A 287 0.49 12.27 16.04
C ASP A 287 0.37 10.94 15.27
N LEU A 288 1.10 10.80 14.16
CA LEU A 288 1.14 9.58 13.33
C LEU A 288 1.47 8.32 14.13
N HIS A 289 2.20 8.45 15.25
CA HIS A 289 2.52 7.28 16.06
C HIS A 289 1.29 6.65 16.71
N GLU A 290 0.50 7.47 17.38
CA GLU A 290 -0.72 7.01 18.06
C GLU A 290 -1.81 6.65 17.07
N ALA A 291 -1.90 7.38 15.96
CA ALA A 291 -2.95 7.18 14.97
C ALA A 291 -2.72 5.96 14.06
N ALA A 292 -1.46 5.59 13.79
CA ALA A 292 -1.14 4.53 12.83
C ALA A 292 0.09 3.69 13.19
N ARG A 293 1.27 4.31 13.39
CA ARG A 293 2.56 3.59 13.40
C ARG A 293 2.64 2.47 14.44
N LYS A 294 2.06 2.64 15.64
CA LYS A 294 2.12 1.63 16.71
C LYS A 294 1.46 0.29 16.34
N PHE A 295 0.59 0.29 15.33
CA PHE A 295 -0.10 -0.91 14.84
C PHE A 295 0.63 -1.59 13.67
N LEU A 296 1.62 -0.92 13.08
CA LEU A 296 2.27 -1.39 11.85
C LEU A 296 3.47 -2.29 12.16
N ILE A 297 3.81 -3.14 11.19
CA ILE A 297 5.10 -3.82 11.15
C ILE A 297 6.22 -2.76 11.12
N ARG A 298 7.25 -2.94 11.95
CA ARG A 298 8.31 -1.94 12.18
C ARG A 298 9.34 -1.91 11.06
N SER A 299 8.92 -1.50 9.87
CA SER A 299 9.71 -1.45 8.63
C SER A 299 10.35 -0.08 8.32
N SER A 300 10.18 0.88 9.22
CA SER A 300 10.74 2.24 9.14
C SER A 300 11.39 2.68 10.46
N SER A 301 12.51 3.41 10.36
CA SER A 301 13.29 3.88 11.51
C SER A 301 12.51 4.86 12.39
N GLN A 302 11.39 5.40 11.91
CA GLN A 302 10.49 6.27 12.68
C GLN A 302 9.68 5.51 13.74
N HIS A 303 9.52 4.19 13.59
CA HIS A 303 8.96 3.33 14.64
C HIS A 303 9.97 3.16 15.78
N ALA A 304 11.18 2.73 15.42
CA ALA A 304 12.22 2.37 16.38
C ALA A 304 12.67 3.54 17.27
N SER A 305 12.69 4.77 16.75
CA SER A 305 13.12 5.95 17.50
C SER A 305 12.15 6.35 18.62
N LYS A 306 10.84 6.21 18.38
CA LYS A 306 9.80 6.62 19.34
C LYS A 306 9.52 5.56 20.40
N GLU A 307 9.62 4.28 20.02
CA GLU A 307 9.46 3.14 20.94
C GLU A 307 10.69 2.88 21.81
N ARG A 308 11.81 3.58 21.57
CA ARG A 308 13.08 3.40 22.30
C ARG A 308 13.52 1.92 22.33
N LEU A 309 13.38 1.25 21.19
CA LEU A 309 13.71 -0.16 21.06
C LEU A 309 15.16 -0.42 21.42
N LYS A 310 15.39 -1.44 22.24
CA LYS A 310 16.73 -1.91 22.59
C LYS A 310 17.11 -3.06 21.67
N LEU A 311 18.28 -2.96 21.05
CA LEU A 311 18.75 -3.98 20.14
C LEU A 311 18.91 -5.33 20.84
N ASP A 312 19.48 -5.33 22.05
CA ASP A 312 19.72 -6.54 22.82
C ASP A 312 18.43 -7.32 23.11
N ASP A 313 17.34 -6.63 23.45
CA ASP A 313 16.04 -7.27 23.70
C ASP A 313 15.50 -7.95 22.43
N LEU A 314 15.64 -7.28 21.27
CA LEU A 314 15.17 -7.78 19.98
C LEU A 314 15.99 -8.96 19.48
N ILE A 315 17.32 -8.88 19.56
CA ILE A 315 18.22 -9.96 19.14
C ILE A 315 18.06 -11.17 20.07
N ASN A 316 17.81 -10.94 21.36
CA ASN A 316 17.66 -12.02 22.33
C ASN A 316 16.31 -12.72 22.32
N SER A 317 15.32 -12.17 21.62
CA SER A 317 14.02 -12.79 21.41
C SER A 317 14.15 -14.20 20.80
N SER A 318 13.38 -15.16 21.34
CA SER A 318 13.31 -16.52 20.79
C SER A 318 12.73 -16.54 19.37
N ILE A 319 11.96 -15.51 19.00
CA ILE A 319 11.33 -15.40 17.68
C ILE A 319 12.36 -15.34 16.55
N VAL A 320 13.49 -14.68 16.79
CA VAL A 320 14.54 -14.47 15.78
C VAL A 320 15.74 -15.41 15.96
N GLU A 321 15.65 -16.37 16.88
CA GLU A 321 16.69 -17.38 17.11
C GLU A 321 17.22 -18.04 15.81
N PRO A 322 16.37 -18.45 14.84
CA PRO A 322 16.81 -19.12 13.61
C PRO A 322 17.68 -18.26 12.67
N ILE A 323 17.68 -16.94 12.86
CA ILE A 323 18.42 -15.98 12.03
C ILE A 323 19.43 -15.16 12.84
N ARG A 324 19.53 -15.40 14.15
CA ARG A 324 20.23 -14.54 15.11
C ARG A 324 21.70 -14.36 14.74
N ASP A 325 22.40 -15.45 14.47
CA ASP A 325 23.84 -15.43 14.20
C ASP A 325 24.19 -14.64 12.93
N GLU A 326 23.30 -14.64 11.94
CA GLU A 326 23.44 -13.83 10.72
C GLU A 326 22.99 -12.38 10.94
N MET A 327 22.00 -12.17 11.78
CA MET A 327 21.42 -10.84 12.04
C MET A 327 22.33 -9.95 12.89
N ILE A 328 23.05 -10.51 13.87
CA ILE A 328 23.99 -9.78 14.74
C ILE A 328 25.02 -8.97 13.93
N PRO A 329 25.83 -9.55 13.03
CA PRO A 329 26.86 -8.81 12.31
C PRO A 329 26.26 -7.72 11.40
N VAL A 330 25.09 -7.97 10.81
CA VAL A 330 24.35 -6.97 10.01
C VAL A 330 23.92 -5.79 10.87
N CYS A 331 23.34 -6.04 12.05
CA CYS A 331 22.91 -4.99 12.97
C CYS A 331 24.11 -4.17 13.49
N GLN A 332 25.22 -4.82 13.84
CA GLN A 332 26.45 -4.14 14.26
C GLN A 332 27.02 -3.25 13.16
N ALA A 333 27.07 -3.73 11.91
CA ALA A 333 27.52 -2.93 10.78
C ALA A 333 26.62 -1.71 10.53
N LEU A 334 25.30 -1.88 10.64
CA LEU A 334 24.34 -0.78 10.51
C LEU A 334 24.51 0.27 11.63
N GLU A 335 24.81 -0.15 12.86
CA GLU A 335 25.08 0.74 13.98
C GLU A 335 26.38 1.52 13.81
N GLN A 336 27.45 0.88 13.34
CA GLN A 336 28.72 1.54 13.03
C GLN A 336 28.53 2.62 11.95
N VAL A 337 27.82 2.31 10.85
CA VAL A 337 27.59 3.28 9.77
C VAL A 337 26.65 4.40 10.21
N ARG A 338 25.68 4.13 11.10
CA ARG A 338 24.72 5.12 11.61
C ARG A 338 25.43 6.37 12.15
N GLY A 339 26.52 6.21 12.90
CA GLY A 339 27.29 7.33 13.45
C GLY A 339 27.93 8.25 12.40
N THR A 340 28.07 7.77 11.17
CA THR A 340 28.73 8.49 10.07
C THR A 340 27.75 9.23 9.14
N LYS A 341 26.44 8.99 9.28
CA LYS A 341 25.42 9.49 8.34
C LYS A 341 24.57 10.60 8.94
N GLY A 342 24.36 11.66 8.17
CA GLY A 342 23.37 12.68 8.48
C GLY A 342 21.98 12.07 8.68
N GLY A 343 21.30 12.46 9.76
CA GLY A 343 19.97 11.96 10.15
C GLY A 343 19.98 10.79 11.13
N ASN A 344 21.13 10.12 11.37
CA ASN A 344 21.33 9.17 12.47
C ASN A 344 20.20 8.10 12.61
N LYS A 345 19.69 7.61 11.48
CA LYS A 345 18.56 6.65 11.45
C LYS A 345 18.98 5.31 12.05
N ALA A 346 18.15 4.80 12.95
CA ALA A 346 18.41 3.58 13.70
C ALA A 346 18.02 2.32 12.90
N TYR A 347 18.70 2.06 11.78
CA TYR A 347 18.39 0.89 10.95
C TYR A 347 18.73 -0.45 11.61
N HIS A 348 19.75 -0.51 12.47
CA HIS A 348 20.09 -1.71 13.25
C HIS A 348 18.90 -2.20 14.10
N THR A 349 18.27 -1.32 14.88
CA THR A 349 17.06 -1.68 15.65
C THR A 349 15.84 -1.88 14.78
N MET A 350 15.68 -1.10 13.70
CA MET A 350 14.58 -1.30 12.74
C MET A 350 14.62 -2.70 12.10
N ILE A 351 15.79 -3.18 11.67
CA ILE A 351 15.94 -4.51 11.06
C ILE A 351 15.60 -5.60 12.07
N ALA A 352 16.17 -5.56 13.28
CA ALA A 352 15.85 -6.54 14.32
C ALA A 352 14.36 -6.54 14.69
N ALA A 353 13.74 -5.36 14.79
CA ALA A 353 12.31 -5.21 15.06
C ALA A 353 11.43 -5.78 13.95
N TYR A 354 11.80 -5.52 12.69
CA TYR A 354 11.10 -6.00 11.51
C TYR A 354 11.04 -7.52 11.46
N PHE A 355 12.18 -8.20 11.64
CA PHE A 355 12.20 -9.67 11.60
C PHE A 355 11.57 -10.30 12.83
N ASN A 356 11.63 -9.64 13.99
CA ASN A 356 10.86 -10.09 15.15
C ASN A 356 9.35 -9.99 14.89
N ASP A 357 8.87 -8.89 14.28
CA ASP A 357 7.46 -8.76 13.90
C ASP A 357 7.05 -9.82 12.88
N LEU A 358 7.87 -10.06 11.84
CA LEU A 358 7.55 -11.09 10.85
C LEU A 358 7.58 -12.50 11.43
N GLY A 359 8.48 -12.81 12.37
CA GLY A 359 8.46 -14.12 13.04
C GLY A 359 7.16 -14.36 13.81
N LEU A 360 6.63 -13.33 14.50
CA LEU A 360 5.30 -13.41 15.14
C LEU A 360 4.18 -13.60 14.10
N VAL A 361 4.26 -12.91 12.96
CA VAL A 361 3.32 -13.10 11.85
C VAL A 361 3.39 -14.55 11.33
N PHE A 362 4.57 -15.15 11.15
CA PHE A 362 4.68 -16.53 10.69
C PHE A 362 4.12 -17.56 11.67
N GLN A 363 4.27 -17.33 12.98
CA GLN A 363 3.62 -18.17 14.00
C GLN A 363 2.09 -18.12 13.84
N SER A 364 1.55 -16.91 13.67
CA SER A 364 0.11 -16.72 13.44
C SER A 364 -0.35 -17.31 12.10
N LEU A 365 0.45 -17.17 11.03
CA LEU A 365 0.15 -17.76 9.72
C LEU A 365 0.16 -19.28 9.79
N ARG A 366 1.10 -19.92 10.50
CA ARG A 366 1.10 -21.37 10.66
C ARG A 366 -0.18 -21.87 11.34
N ARG A 367 -0.70 -21.13 12.32
CA ARG A 367 -1.94 -21.47 13.02
C ARG A 367 -3.15 -21.46 12.08
N VAL A 368 -3.28 -20.42 11.26
CA VAL A 368 -4.48 -20.20 10.42
C VAL A 368 -4.42 -20.94 9.08
N THR A 369 -3.23 -21.30 8.60
CA THR A 369 -3.04 -22.00 7.32
C THR A 369 -3.18 -23.52 7.49
N VAL A 370 -3.86 -24.18 6.55
CA VAL A 370 -4.01 -25.66 6.52
C VAL A 370 -2.65 -26.38 6.35
N PRO A 371 -2.51 -27.66 6.72
CA PRO A 371 -1.22 -28.40 6.63
C PRO A 371 -0.64 -28.60 5.22
N LYS A 372 -1.37 -28.24 4.17
CA LYS A 372 -0.90 -28.22 2.76
C LYS A 372 -1.08 -26.83 2.13
N GLY A 373 -1.37 -25.82 2.95
CA GLY A 373 -1.60 -24.47 2.46
C GLY A 373 -0.30 -23.83 2.03
N LYS A 374 -0.41 -22.90 1.09
CA LYS A 374 0.74 -22.21 0.48
C LYS A 374 0.78 -20.76 0.90
N ILE A 375 1.97 -20.19 0.94
CA ILE A 375 2.18 -18.75 1.08
C ILE A 375 3.00 -18.27 -0.10
N CYS A 376 2.59 -17.16 -0.70
CA CYS A 376 3.37 -16.42 -1.66
C CYS A 376 3.50 -14.96 -1.22
N PHE A 377 4.70 -14.58 -0.79
CA PHE A 377 5.01 -13.19 -0.50
C PHE A 377 5.82 -12.56 -1.63
N VAL A 378 5.33 -11.44 -2.15
CA VAL A 378 6.13 -10.56 -3.01
C VAL A 378 7.04 -9.75 -2.10
N ILE A 379 8.35 -10.03 -2.15
CA ILE A 379 9.36 -9.41 -1.30
C ILE A 379 10.55 -8.94 -2.11
N GLY A 380 11.29 -8.00 -1.55
CA GLY A 380 12.59 -7.64 -2.07
C GLY A 380 13.56 -7.26 -0.96
N ASP A 381 14.83 -7.52 -1.23
CA ASP A 381 15.93 -7.30 -0.30
C ASP A 381 16.07 -5.83 0.10
N SER A 382 16.85 -5.59 1.15
CA SER A 382 17.16 -4.23 1.55
C SER A 382 18.65 -4.05 1.73
N ALA A 383 19.12 -2.83 1.51
CA ALA A 383 20.46 -2.44 1.93
C ALA A 383 20.45 -1.06 2.60
N PRO A 384 19.86 -0.93 3.80
CA PRO A 384 19.93 0.32 4.56
C PRO A 384 21.40 0.68 4.79
N TYR A 385 21.75 1.94 4.58
CA TYR A 385 23.15 2.41 4.58
C TYR A 385 24.13 1.67 3.65
N GLY A 386 23.63 0.87 2.69
CA GLY A 386 24.46 0.04 1.83
C GLY A 386 24.96 -1.25 2.50
N ILE A 387 24.41 -1.62 3.66
CA ILE A 387 24.65 -2.92 4.29
C ILE A 387 23.55 -3.87 3.85
N TYR A 388 23.90 -4.93 3.13
CA TYR A 388 22.95 -5.91 2.61
C TYR A 388 22.22 -6.66 3.74
N VAL A 389 20.93 -6.87 3.56
CA VAL A 389 20.06 -7.67 4.44
C VAL A 389 19.41 -8.76 3.58
N PRO A 390 19.66 -10.06 3.85
CA PRO A 390 19.11 -11.18 3.07
C PRO A 390 17.65 -11.46 3.49
N VAL A 391 16.73 -10.61 3.03
CA VAL A 391 15.34 -10.58 3.48
C VAL A 391 14.61 -11.89 3.19
N GLU A 392 14.72 -12.39 1.97
CA GLU A 392 14.13 -13.64 1.51
C GLU A 392 14.62 -14.85 2.33
N GLN A 393 15.92 -14.93 2.59
CA GLN A 393 16.50 -16.05 3.31
C GLN A 393 16.05 -16.06 4.78
N TRP A 394 16.06 -14.89 5.43
CA TRP A 394 15.66 -14.79 6.82
C TRP A 394 14.15 -15.01 7.00
N ILE A 395 13.32 -14.50 6.10
CA ILE A 395 11.89 -14.82 6.08
C ILE A 395 11.67 -16.32 5.91
N GLY A 396 12.37 -16.96 4.97
CA GLY A 396 12.30 -18.41 4.75
C GLY A 396 12.66 -19.21 6.01
N LYS A 397 13.75 -18.85 6.70
CA LYS A 397 14.16 -19.49 7.96
C LYS A 397 13.13 -19.31 9.09
N LEU A 398 12.57 -18.11 9.23
CA LEU A 398 11.49 -17.84 10.20
C LEU A 398 10.25 -18.67 9.89
N ALA A 399 9.92 -18.88 8.61
CA ALA A 399 8.82 -19.74 8.21
C ALA A 399 9.07 -21.21 8.60
N ILE A 400 10.25 -21.76 8.32
CA ILE A 400 10.60 -23.14 8.73
C ILE A 400 10.50 -23.30 10.25
N ALA A 401 11.09 -22.36 11.00
CA ALA A 401 11.05 -22.40 12.46
C ALA A 401 9.63 -22.25 13.02
N SER A 402 8.73 -21.60 12.29
CA SER A 402 7.32 -21.49 12.66
C SER A 402 6.51 -22.75 12.32
N GLY A 403 7.08 -23.74 11.64
CA GLY A 403 6.44 -25.04 11.32
C GLY A 403 6.02 -25.23 9.87
N PHE A 404 6.48 -24.39 8.94
CA PHE A 404 6.37 -24.65 7.49
C PHE A 404 7.45 -25.63 7.03
N LYS A 405 7.23 -26.32 5.90
CA LYS A 405 8.09 -27.43 5.45
C LYS A 405 9.27 -26.98 4.59
N SER A 406 9.03 -26.07 3.65
CA SER A 406 10.04 -25.61 2.70
C SER A 406 9.73 -24.20 2.22
N TRP A 407 10.74 -23.53 1.67
CA TRP A 407 10.58 -22.28 0.95
C TRP A 407 11.45 -22.27 -0.30
N GLU A 408 11.01 -21.53 -1.31
CA GLU A 408 11.75 -21.24 -2.53
C GLU A 408 11.55 -19.78 -2.93
N PHE A 409 12.55 -19.21 -3.59
CA PHE A 409 12.51 -17.82 -4.05
C PHE A 409 12.61 -17.74 -5.57
N GLU A 410 11.55 -17.25 -6.20
CA GLU A 410 11.48 -16.97 -7.63
C GLU A 410 11.83 -15.50 -7.87
N GLN A 411 13.02 -15.23 -8.41
CA GLN A 411 13.42 -13.86 -8.73
C GLN A 411 12.62 -13.31 -9.92
N ILE A 412 11.88 -12.22 -9.71
CA ILE A 412 11.15 -11.51 -10.78
C ILE A 412 12.06 -10.49 -11.45
N ARG A 413 12.82 -9.71 -10.66
CA ARG A 413 13.68 -8.65 -11.19
C ARG A 413 14.86 -8.30 -10.30
N GLN A 414 15.88 -7.72 -10.92
CA GLN A 414 16.94 -7.01 -10.22
C GLN A 414 16.53 -5.56 -9.98
N ARG A 415 16.63 -5.13 -8.73
CA ARG A 415 16.70 -3.71 -8.34
C ARG A 415 18.19 -3.37 -8.25
N ASN A 416 18.59 -2.15 -7.86
CA ASN A 416 20.04 -1.97 -7.64
C ASN A 416 20.93 -1.62 -8.84
N ILE A 417 20.51 -1.93 -10.09
CA ILE A 417 21.45 -2.08 -11.24
C ILE A 417 21.59 -0.93 -12.28
N LYS A 418 20.53 -0.19 -12.65
CA LYS A 418 20.56 0.77 -13.78
C LYS A 418 21.13 2.20 -13.57
N TRP A 419 21.28 2.76 -12.36
CA TRP A 419 21.60 4.20 -12.17
C TRP A 419 22.76 4.46 -11.21
N LYS A 420 23.70 5.35 -11.56
CA LYS A 420 24.86 5.73 -10.70
C LYS A 420 24.52 6.69 -9.54
N ASN A 421 23.37 7.36 -9.55
CA ASN A 421 22.94 8.32 -8.51
C ASN A 421 22.18 7.66 -7.34
N ARG A 422 22.63 6.50 -6.88
CA ARG A 422 21.93 5.72 -5.84
C ARG A 422 22.52 5.89 -4.46
N LYS A 423 21.70 5.62 -3.44
CA LYS A 423 22.11 5.67 -2.03
C LYS A 423 23.18 4.62 -1.70
N HIS A 424 23.27 3.54 -2.47
CA HIS A 424 24.26 2.47 -2.39
C HIS A 424 24.35 1.73 -3.72
N ASN A 425 25.40 0.92 -3.92
CA ASN A 425 25.63 0.12 -5.12
C ASN A 425 25.37 -1.38 -4.93
N VAL A 426 24.93 -1.80 -3.74
CA VAL A 426 24.54 -3.20 -3.47
C VAL A 426 23.42 -3.63 -4.45
N PRO A 427 23.64 -4.63 -5.31
CA PRO A 427 22.59 -5.23 -6.13
C PRO A 427 21.52 -5.83 -5.22
N LEU A 428 20.25 -5.60 -5.56
CA LEU A 428 19.12 -6.12 -4.79
C LEU A 428 18.20 -6.88 -5.74
N GLN A 429 17.42 -7.79 -5.20
CA GLN A 429 16.38 -8.49 -5.94
C GLN A 429 14.99 -8.19 -5.41
N GLU A 430 13.99 -8.51 -6.23
CA GLU A 430 12.59 -8.60 -5.85
C GLU A 430 12.00 -9.81 -6.57
N GLY A 431 11.17 -10.55 -5.86
CA GLY A 431 10.66 -11.83 -6.32
C GLY A 431 9.53 -12.35 -5.46
N ARG A 432 9.13 -13.59 -5.73
CA ARG A 432 8.11 -14.31 -4.98
C ARG A 432 8.79 -15.31 -4.07
N LEU A 433 8.55 -15.17 -2.78
CA LEU A 433 8.90 -16.19 -1.80
C LEU A 433 7.70 -17.11 -1.62
N TRP A 434 7.84 -18.33 -2.12
CA TRP A 434 6.88 -19.40 -1.95
C TRP A 434 7.26 -20.21 -0.71
N ILE A 435 6.27 -20.53 0.12
CA ILE A 435 6.44 -21.31 1.35
C ILE A 435 5.35 -22.38 1.38
N GLU A 436 5.76 -23.62 1.63
CA GLU A 436 4.88 -24.78 1.64
C GLU A 436 4.57 -25.21 3.09
N GLY A 437 3.29 -25.43 3.36
CA GLY A 437 2.74 -25.78 4.67
C GLY A 437 2.89 -27.23 5.09
#